data_AF-A0A0A0D7S2-F1
#
_entry.id   AF-A0A0A0D7S2-F1
#
_cell.length_a   1.000
_cell.length_b   1.000
_cell.length_c   1.000
_cell.angle_alpha   90.00
_cell.angle_beta   90.00
_cell.angle_gamma   90.00
#
_symmetry.space_group_name_H-M   'P 1'
#
loop_
_entity.id
_entity.type
_entity.pdbx_description
1 polymer ?
#
loop_
_entity_poly.entity_id
_entity_poly.type
_entity_poly.pdbx_seq_one_letter_code
_entity_poly.pdbx_strand_id
1 'polypeptide(L)'
;MTDHNKHDPKQPPKPVPVEMTMYDREAAGRLIIGMAIGEIPKPKTTAEALQLLKDHGITLENFAESGKEIRIVSRDEALYVVLPPADLMRQRIEEYSKYPGPYPLPDEYGLQVRRDPNALNALDMFYFRVGDYSFGQCR
;
A
#
# COMPACT_ATOMS: atom_id res chain seq x y z
N MET A 1 27.30 31.55 -34.94
CA MET A 1 26.57 30.28 -34.81
C MET A 1 26.34 30.07 -33.32
N THR A 2 25.11 30.22 -32.87
CA THR A 2 24.72 30.14 -31.45
C THR A 2 24.37 28.69 -31.10
N ASP A 3 25.14 28.10 -30.19
CA ASP A 3 24.84 26.81 -29.57
C ASP A 3 23.62 26.94 -28.64
N HIS A 4 22.50 26.36 -29.06
CA HIS A 4 21.35 26.13 -28.19
C HIS A 4 21.59 24.88 -27.37
N ASN A 5 22.28 25.02 -26.24
CA ASN A 5 22.35 23.99 -25.22
C ASN A 5 20.97 23.90 -24.54
N LYS A 6 20.10 23.01 -25.05
CA LYS A 6 18.83 22.67 -24.42
C LYS A 6 19.12 21.96 -23.11
N HIS A 7 18.96 22.66 -22.00
CA HIS A 7 18.74 22.03 -20.72
C HIS A 7 17.43 21.25 -20.79
N ASP A 8 17.51 19.95 -21.04
CA ASP A 8 16.42 19.05 -20.68
C ASP A 8 16.27 19.13 -19.15
N PRO A 9 15.12 19.59 -18.62
CA PRO A 9 14.89 19.53 -17.19
C PRO A 9 14.94 18.07 -16.79
N LYS A 10 15.95 17.71 -15.98
CA LYS A 10 16.08 16.37 -15.40
C LYS A 10 14.72 16.00 -14.80
N GLN A 11 14.08 14.98 -15.37
CA GLN A 11 12.86 14.44 -14.79
C GLN A 11 13.14 14.12 -13.32
N PRO A 12 12.27 14.53 -12.39
CA PRO A 12 12.43 14.15 -11.01
C PRO A 12 12.50 12.62 -10.93
N PRO A 13 13.35 12.06 -10.04
CA PRO A 13 13.44 10.62 -9.88
C PRO A 13 12.04 10.05 -9.63
N LYS A 14 11.72 8.95 -10.32
CA LYS A 14 10.44 8.27 -10.11
C LYS A 14 10.34 7.85 -8.63
N PRO A 15 9.22 8.13 -7.94
CA PRO A 15 9.05 7.72 -6.56
C PRO A 15 9.24 6.21 -6.42
N VAL A 16 10.07 5.78 -5.46
CA VAL A 16 10.23 4.36 -5.15
C VAL A 16 8.93 3.85 -4.50
N PRO A 17 8.36 2.71 -4.94
CA PRO A 17 7.21 2.12 -4.29
C PRO A 17 7.50 1.78 -2.83
N VAL A 18 6.55 2.10 -1.95
CA VAL A 18 6.59 1.65 -0.56
C VAL A 18 6.10 0.20 -0.53
N GLU A 19 6.89 -0.69 0.07
CA GLU A 19 6.59 -2.12 0.14
C GLU A 19 6.35 -2.57 1.59
N MET A 20 5.57 -3.64 1.73
CA MET A 20 5.21 -4.27 3.01
C MET A 20 5.09 -5.77 2.80
N THR A 21 5.59 -6.55 3.76
CA THR A 21 5.40 -8.01 3.76
C THR A 21 3.97 -8.41 4.11
N MET A 22 3.65 -9.69 3.96
CA MET A 22 2.37 -10.25 4.41
C MET A 22 2.14 -10.02 5.92
N TYR A 23 3.15 -10.32 6.75
CA TYR A 23 3.05 -10.16 8.21
C TYR A 23 2.86 -8.69 8.59
N ASP A 24 3.52 -7.77 7.88
CA ASP A 24 3.33 -6.33 8.07
C ASP A 24 1.90 -5.91 7.74
N ARG A 25 1.28 -6.48 6.70
CA ARG A 25 -0.12 -6.17 6.32
C ARG A 25 -1.10 -6.67 7.36
N GLU A 26 -0.91 -7.87 7.90
CA GLU A 26 -1.75 -8.38 8.97
C GLU A 26 -1.62 -7.54 10.25
N ALA A 27 -0.39 -7.25 10.68
CA ALA A 27 -0.12 -6.40 11.83
C ALA A 27 -0.69 -4.99 11.65
N ALA A 28 -0.57 -4.42 10.45
CA ALA A 28 -1.18 -3.16 10.08
C ALA A 28 -2.71 -3.22 10.18
N GLY A 29 -3.33 -4.30 9.75
CA GLY A 29 -4.77 -4.52 9.89
C GLY A 29 -5.22 -4.46 11.35
N ARG A 30 -4.51 -5.16 12.24
CA ARG A 30 -4.78 -5.14 13.70
C ARG A 30 -4.67 -3.71 14.26
N LEU A 31 -3.59 -3.01 13.92
CA LEU A 31 -3.35 -1.63 14.34
C LEU A 31 -4.46 -0.67 13.85
N ILE A 32 -4.84 -0.78 12.57
CA ILE A 32 -5.88 0.06 11.95
C ILE A 32 -7.23 -0.16 12.62
N ILE A 33 -7.58 -1.41 12.93
CA ILE A 33 -8.82 -1.72 13.65
C ILE A 33 -8.78 -1.11 15.04
N GLY A 34 -7.68 -1.27 15.78
CA GLY A 34 -7.51 -0.65 17.11
C GLY A 34 -7.69 0.87 17.06
N MET A 35 -7.18 1.53 16.02
CA MET A 35 -7.40 2.97 15.81
C MET A 35 -8.84 3.32 15.42
N ALA A 36 -9.52 2.45 14.68
CA ALA A 36 -10.90 2.67 14.24
C ALA A 36 -11.89 2.54 15.39
N ILE A 37 -11.67 1.60 16.31
CA ILE A 37 -12.54 1.36 17.48
C ILE A 37 -12.14 2.18 18.73
N GLY A 38 -11.07 2.97 18.63
CA GLY A 38 -10.64 3.90 19.68
C GLY A 38 -9.75 3.31 20.78
N GLU A 39 -9.26 2.09 20.62
CA GLU A 39 -8.31 1.44 21.54
C GLU A 39 -6.89 2.01 21.38
N ILE A 40 -6.52 2.40 20.16
CA ILE A 40 -5.21 2.99 19.84
C ILE A 40 -5.42 4.45 19.37
N PRO A 41 -4.71 5.44 19.95
CA PRO A 41 -4.83 6.81 19.50
C PRO A 41 -4.29 6.98 18.08
N LYS A 42 -5.00 7.77 17.27
CA LYS A 42 -4.57 8.11 15.91
C LYS A 42 -3.34 9.04 15.96
N PRO A 43 -2.21 8.71 15.31
CA PRO A 43 -1.09 9.62 15.18
C PRO A 43 -1.49 10.87 14.38
N LYS A 44 -0.94 12.02 14.76
CA LYS A 44 -1.22 13.33 14.15
C LYS A 44 -0.15 13.76 13.16
N THR A 45 1.02 13.11 13.20
CA THR A 45 2.17 13.45 12.35
C THR A 45 2.74 12.20 11.68
N THR A 46 3.46 12.39 10.57
CA THR A 46 4.20 11.30 9.91
C THR A 46 5.19 10.63 10.86
N ALA A 47 5.87 11.39 11.71
CA ALA A 47 6.84 10.85 12.67
C ALA A 47 6.16 9.96 13.73
N GLU A 48 5.03 10.41 14.29
CA GLU A 48 4.22 9.60 15.21
C GLU A 48 3.70 8.33 14.54
N ALA A 49 3.26 8.42 13.29
CA ALA A 49 2.75 7.28 12.54
C ALA A 49 3.85 6.25 12.27
N LEU A 50 5.03 6.67 11.85
CA LEU A 50 6.18 5.79 11.64
C LEU A 50 6.62 5.10 12.94
N GLN A 51 6.64 5.84 14.04
CA GLN A 51 6.95 5.25 15.34
C GLN A 51 5.90 4.21 15.75
N LEU A 52 4.62 4.52 15.60
CA LEU A 52 3.53 3.61 15.92
C LEU A 52 3.57 2.33 15.09
N LEU A 53 3.86 2.43 13.78
CA LEU A 53 4.04 1.27 12.90
C LEU A 53 5.21 0.41 13.39
N LYS A 54 6.35 1.02 13.70
CA LYS A 54 7.53 0.32 14.22
C LYS A 54 7.24 -0.39 15.54
N ASP A 55 6.52 0.25 16.46
CA ASP A 55 6.15 -0.33 17.75
C ASP A 55 5.24 -1.57 17.61
N HIS A 56 4.55 -1.69 16.48
CA HIS A 56 3.72 -2.84 16.12
C HIS A 56 4.43 -3.83 15.18
N GLY A 57 5.75 -3.70 15.02
CA GLY A 57 6.55 -4.59 14.18
C GLY A 57 6.32 -4.42 12.69
N ILE A 58 5.73 -3.30 12.25
CA ILE A 58 5.41 -3.03 10.85
C ILE A 58 6.55 -2.22 10.22
N THR A 59 7.12 -2.75 9.14
CA THR A 59 8.15 -2.06 8.36
C THR A 59 7.59 -1.56 7.03
N LEU A 60 7.84 -0.28 6.73
CA LEU A 60 7.55 0.31 5.42
C LEU A 60 8.86 0.44 4.63
N GLU A 61 9.14 -0.54 3.78
CA GLU A 61 10.35 -0.52 2.95
C GLU A 61 10.29 0.65 1.97
N ASN A 62 11.45 1.27 1.70
CA ASN A 62 11.62 2.42 0.81
C ASN A 62 10.84 3.69 1.20
N PHE A 63 10.22 3.75 2.39
CA PHE A 63 9.42 4.91 2.78
C PHE A 63 10.22 6.21 2.77
N ALA A 64 11.45 6.21 3.32
CA ALA A 64 12.31 7.38 3.36
C ALA A 64 12.69 7.91 1.96
N GLU A 65 12.82 7.01 0.99
CA GLU A 65 13.18 7.34 -0.40
C GLU A 65 11.97 7.72 -1.26
N SER A 66 10.76 7.33 -0.81
CA SER A 66 9.52 7.57 -1.54
C SER A 66 9.07 9.03 -1.54
N GLY A 67 9.52 9.83 -0.56
CA GLY A 67 9.08 11.21 -0.36
C GLY A 67 7.61 11.36 0.07
N LYS A 68 6.97 10.27 0.52
CA LYS A 68 5.55 10.26 0.92
C LYS A 68 5.34 10.72 2.35
N GLU A 69 4.11 11.12 2.64
CA GLU A 69 3.62 11.42 3.99
C GLU A 69 2.56 10.39 4.42
N ILE A 70 2.47 10.11 5.72
CA ILE A 70 1.40 9.27 6.27
C ILE A 70 0.31 10.17 6.81
N ARG A 71 -0.92 9.98 6.30
CA ARG A 71 -2.11 10.70 6.75
C ARG A 71 -3.20 9.70 7.08
N ILE A 72 -3.69 9.74 8.32
CA ILE A 72 -4.79 8.90 8.78
C ILE A 72 -6.06 9.74 8.81
N VAL A 73 -7.07 9.29 8.07
CA VAL A 73 -8.34 10.02 7.89
C VAL A 73 -9.51 9.10 8.22
N SER A 74 -10.50 9.61 8.98
CA SER A 74 -11.85 9.02 9.04
C SER A 74 -12.66 9.57 7.86
N ARG A 75 -13.48 8.74 7.21
CA ARG A 75 -14.17 9.11 5.96
C ARG A 75 -15.69 9.00 6.08
N ASP A 76 -16.22 9.23 7.26
CA ASP A 76 -17.60 8.87 7.61
C ASP A 76 -18.65 9.71 6.84
N GLU A 77 -18.25 10.88 6.30
CA GLU A 77 -19.15 11.85 5.67
C GLU A 77 -18.91 12.08 4.17
N ALA A 78 -17.89 11.45 3.57
CA ALA A 78 -17.54 11.71 2.17
C ALA A 78 -17.05 10.46 1.42
N LEU A 79 -17.48 10.33 0.16
CA LEU A 79 -16.98 9.33 -0.78
C LEU A 79 -15.68 9.81 -1.42
N TYR A 80 -14.63 9.00 -1.33
CA TYR A 80 -13.33 9.29 -1.94
C TYR A 80 -13.05 8.27 -3.05
N VAL A 81 -12.75 8.77 -4.25
CA VAL A 81 -12.31 7.97 -5.39
C VAL A 81 -10.83 8.29 -5.63
N VAL A 82 -9.95 7.32 -5.41
CA VAL A 82 -8.49 7.48 -5.61
C VAL A 82 -8.11 6.97 -6.99
N LEU A 83 -7.59 7.85 -7.85
CA LEU A 83 -7.09 7.45 -9.16
C LEU A 83 -5.65 6.92 -9.08
N PRO A 84 -5.35 5.79 -9.74
CA PRO A 84 -3.97 5.32 -9.88
C PRO A 84 -3.10 6.22 -10.76
N PRO A 85 -1.76 6.22 -10.56
CA PRO A 85 -0.82 6.82 -11.50
C PRO A 85 -1.01 6.22 -12.89
N ALA A 86 -1.12 7.09 -13.90
CA ALA A 86 -1.39 6.68 -15.26
C ALA A 86 -0.33 5.72 -15.81
N ASP A 87 0.95 5.97 -15.52
CA ASP A 87 2.04 5.13 -16.00
C ASP A 87 1.98 3.71 -15.44
N LEU A 88 1.63 3.57 -14.16
CA LEU A 88 1.41 2.27 -13.54
C LEU A 88 0.26 1.53 -14.25
N MET A 89 -0.84 2.22 -14.54
CA MET A 89 -1.96 1.59 -15.26
C MET A 89 -1.59 1.18 -16.68
N ARG A 90 -0.87 2.02 -17.43
CA ARG A 90 -0.39 1.67 -18.77
C ARG A 90 0.50 0.44 -18.73
N GLN A 91 1.44 0.40 -17.79
CA GLN A 91 2.33 -0.75 -17.61
C GLN A 91 1.55 -2.04 -17.29
N ARG A 92 0.61 -1.99 -16.34
CA ARG A 92 -0.19 -3.16 -15.96
C ARG A 92 -1.13 -3.62 -17.08
N ILE A 93 -1.72 -2.69 -17.85
CA ILE A 93 -2.53 -3.03 -19.02
C ILE A 93 -1.68 -3.77 -20.05
N GLU A 94 -0.48 -3.26 -20.36
CA GLU A 94 0.43 -3.92 -21.30
C GLU A 94 0.82 -5.31 -20.81
N GLU A 95 1.22 -5.44 -19.54
CA GLU A 95 1.60 -6.70 -18.90
C GLU A 95 0.48 -7.73 -18.99
N TYR A 96 -0.73 -7.39 -18.51
CA TYR A 96 -1.84 -8.34 -18.47
C TYR A 96 -2.50 -8.60 -19.83
N SER A 97 -2.37 -7.69 -20.80
CA SER A 97 -2.83 -7.95 -22.18
C SER A 97 -2.10 -9.13 -22.84
N LYS A 98 -0.90 -9.46 -22.35
CA LYS A 98 -0.03 -10.52 -22.87
C LYS A 98 -0.08 -11.79 -22.01
N TYR A 99 -0.82 -11.80 -20.90
CA TYR A 99 -0.85 -12.91 -19.96
C TYR A 99 -1.96 -13.92 -20.32
N PRO A 100 -1.62 -15.16 -20.75
CA PRO A 100 -2.62 -16.18 -21.02
C PRO A 100 -3.02 -16.86 -19.70
N GLY A 101 -4.18 -16.53 -19.15
CA GLY A 101 -4.70 -17.23 -17.98
C GLY A 101 -5.66 -16.41 -17.12
N PRO A 102 -6.17 -17.01 -16.03
CA PRO A 102 -6.90 -16.29 -15.00
C PRO A 102 -6.01 -15.24 -14.35
N TYR A 103 -6.63 -14.18 -13.81
CA TYR A 103 -5.91 -13.12 -13.11
C TYR A 103 -5.07 -13.69 -11.95
N PRO A 104 -3.77 -13.34 -11.84
CA PRO A 104 -2.94 -13.83 -10.74
C PRO A 104 -3.35 -13.14 -9.45
N LEU A 105 -4.06 -13.87 -8.59
CA LEU A 105 -4.38 -13.39 -7.25
C LEU A 105 -3.11 -13.33 -6.40
N PRO A 106 -3.00 -12.35 -5.48
CA PRO A 106 -1.97 -12.40 -4.44
C PRO A 106 -2.08 -13.71 -3.65
N ASP A 107 -0.94 -14.20 -3.15
CA ASP A 107 -0.79 -15.56 -2.65
C ASP A 107 -1.83 -15.92 -1.59
N GLU A 108 -2.10 -15.03 -0.64
CA GLU A 108 -3.05 -15.26 0.46
C GLU A 108 -4.48 -15.45 -0.05
N TYR A 109 -4.91 -14.63 -1.01
CA TYR A 109 -6.21 -14.80 -1.66
C TYR A 109 -6.25 -16.10 -2.47
N GLY A 110 -5.16 -16.45 -3.15
CA GLY A 110 -5.03 -17.70 -3.89
C GLY A 110 -5.16 -18.93 -2.98
N LEU A 111 -4.51 -18.92 -1.81
CA LEU A 111 -4.57 -20.00 -0.81
C LEU A 111 -6.00 -20.19 -0.28
N GLN A 112 -6.71 -19.09 0.01
CA GLN A 112 -8.11 -19.14 0.44
C GLN A 112 -9.02 -19.76 -0.65
N VAL A 113 -8.88 -19.32 -1.89
CA VAL A 113 -9.66 -19.85 -3.03
C VAL A 113 -9.40 -21.33 -3.25
N ARG A 114 -8.14 -21.75 -3.11
CA ARG A 114 -7.73 -23.16 -3.27
C ARG A 114 -8.04 -24.03 -2.05
N ARG A 115 -8.51 -23.44 -0.93
CA ARG A 115 -8.70 -24.11 0.37
C ARG A 115 -7.42 -24.82 0.85
N ASP A 116 -6.29 -24.14 0.69
CA ASP A 116 -4.99 -24.67 1.07
C ASP A 116 -4.90 -24.84 2.60
N PRO A 117 -4.27 -25.90 3.12
CA PRO A 117 -4.06 -26.07 4.56
C PRO A 117 -3.25 -24.95 5.22
N ASN A 118 -2.42 -24.24 4.45
CA ASN A 118 -1.63 -23.11 4.93
C ASN A 118 -2.39 -21.78 4.83
N ALA A 119 -3.65 -21.79 4.40
CA ALA A 119 -4.47 -20.59 4.37
C ALA A 119 -4.67 -20.04 5.80
N LEU A 120 -4.61 -18.72 5.95
CA LEU A 120 -4.94 -18.04 7.20
C LEU A 120 -6.34 -18.44 7.68
N ASN A 121 -6.54 -18.47 9.00
CA ASN A 121 -7.90 -18.59 9.52
C ASN A 121 -8.73 -17.34 9.20
N ALA A 122 -10.04 -17.40 9.42
CA ALA A 122 -10.96 -16.33 9.05
C ALA A 122 -10.64 -14.97 9.72
N LEU A 123 -10.19 -14.99 10.97
CA LEU A 123 -9.89 -13.76 11.72
C LEU A 123 -8.59 -13.12 11.24
N ASP A 124 -7.54 -13.92 11.06
CA ASP A 124 -6.26 -13.42 10.56
C ASP A 124 -6.38 -12.94 9.11
N MET A 125 -7.18 -13.63 8.28
CA MET A 125 -7.50 -13.15 6.94
C MET A 125 -8.30 -11.84 6.97
N PHE A 126 -9.20 -11.65 7.96
CA PHE A 126 -9.90 -10.38 8.13
C PHE A 126 -8.92 -9.24 8.45
N TYR A 127 -7.97 -9.45 9.37
CA TYR A 127 -6.93 -8.47 9.68
C TYR A 127 -6.06 -8.16 8.47
N PHE A 128 -5.55 -9.19 7.79
CA PHE A 128 -4.80 -9.03 6.56
C PHE A 128 -5.54 -8.18 5.53
N ARG A 129 -6.83 -8.45 5.28
CA ARG A 129 -7.65 -7.69 4.31
C ARG A 129 -7.81 -6.22 4.69
N VAL A 130 -7.94 -5.90 5.98
CA VAL A 130 -8.01 -4.51 6.43
C VAL A 130 -6.68 -3.80 6.12
N GLY A 131 -5.54 -4.41 6.46
CA GLY A 131 -4.23 -3.84 6.17
C GLY A 131 -3.97 -3.67 4.67
N ASP A 132 -4.23 -4.72 3.88
CA ASP A 132 -4.07 -4.74 2.42
C ASP A 132 -4.93 -3.65 1.74
N TYR A 133 -6.21 -3.53 2.11
CA TYR A 133 -7.06 -2.49 1.55
C TYR A 133 -6.63 -1.09 1.97
N SER A 134 -6.30 -0.88 3.26
CA SER A 134 -5.91 0.45 3.75
C SER A 134 -4.62 0.95 3.13
N PHE A 135 -3.59 0.10 3.01
CA PHE A 135 -2.33 0.47 2.38
C PHE A 135 -2.38 0.43 0.86
N GLY A 136 -3.25 -0.39 0.26
CA GLY A 136 -3.51 -0.36 -1.19
C GLY A 136 -4.05 0.99 -1.68
N GLN A 137 -4.61 1.81 -0.79
CA GLN A 137 -5.04 3.17 -1.07
C GLN A 137 -3.96 4.23 -0.80
N CYS A 138 -2.83 3.86 -0.18
CA CYS A 138 -1.71 4.77 0.09
C CYS A 138 -0.84 4.93 -1.16
N ARG A 139 -0.99 6.06 -1.85
CA ARG A 139 -0.22 6.39 -3.06
C ARG A 139 0.74 7.54 -2.85
#